data_AF-A0A967LPA8-F1
#
_entry.id   AF-A0A967LPA8-F1
#
_cell.length_a   1.000
_cell.length_b   1.000
_cell.length_c   1.000
_cell.angle_alpha   90.00
_cell.angle_beta   90.00
_cell.angle_gamma   90.00
#
_symmetry.space_group_name_H-M   'P 1'
#
loop_
_entity.id
_entity.type
_entity.pdbx_description
1 polymer ?
#
loop_
_entity_poly.entity_id
_entity_poly.type
_entity_poly.pdbx_seq_one_letter_code
_entity_poly.pdbx_strand_id
1 'polypeptide(L)'
;MRHVIWVLGAALVLGGCSTGAGGGIPVPGPDGDVVVIGGEEGRSRDGGVYARSARVPPGHYPPPGECRIWYPGREPGHQPPPGRCDRFVGRVPFGAFLLYNDKAWDTEYDWRREESRRPGSVPDIVLRIMSSLVRR
;
A
#
# COMPACT_ATOMS: atom_id res chain seq x y z
N MET A 1 57.07 -7.25 53.05
CA MET A 1 55.80 -6.51 52.88
C MET A 1 55.13 -7.04 51.62
N ARG A 2 54.02 -7.76 51.77
CA ARG A 2 53.34 -8.48 50.66
C ARG A 2 52.29 -7.55 50.07
N HIS A 3 52.50 -7.04 48.86
CA HIS A 3 51.50 -6.23 48.16
C HIS A 3 50.53 -7.14 47.41
N VAL A 4 49.27 -7.10 47.84
CA VAL A 4 48.10 -7.67 47.17
C VAL A 4 47.75 -6.76 45.99
N ILE A 5 47.86 -7.25 44.76
CA ILE A 5 47.35 -6.53 43.58
C ILE A 5 45.90 -6.96 43.39
N TRP A 6 45.00 -6.00 43.58
CA TRP A 6 43.56 -6.14 43.39
C TRP A 6 43.22 -6.32 41.91
N VAL A 7 42.46 -7.37 41.60
CA VAL A 7 41.76 -7.55 40.33
C VAL A 7 40.64 -6.51 40.29
N LEU A 8 40.82 -5.44 39.52
CA LEU A 8 39.73 -4.53 39.16
C LEU A 8 39.21 -4.94 37.78
N GLY A 9 37.98 -5.47 37.79
CA GLY A 9 37.29 -5.96 36.62
C GLY A 9 37.03 -4.87 35.59
N ALA A 10 37.41 -5.15 34.34
CA ALA A 10 36.92 -4.41 33.19
C ALA A 10 35.52 -4.93 32.86
N ALA A 11 34.49 -4.21 33.33
CA ALA A 11 33.12 -4.42 32.88
C ALA A 11 33.01 -3.96 31.41
N LEU A 12 32.87 -4.92 30.51
CA LEU A 12 32.47 -4.70 29.12
C LEU A 12 31.06 -4.07 29.10
N VAL A 13 30.97 -2.76 28.89
CA VAL A 13 29.70 -2.11 28.57
C VAL A 13 29.43 -2.34 27.09
N LEU A 14 28.79 -3.46 26.77
CA LEU A 14 28.14 -3.68 25.49
C LEU A 14 26.95 -2.72 25.40
N GLY A 15 27.14 -1.58 24.75
CA GLY A 15 26.03 -0.71 24.35
C GLY A 15 25.16 -1.46 23.34
N GLY A 16 24.05 -2.04 23.82
CA GLY A 16 23.08 -2.76 22.99
C GLY A 16 22.36 -1.81 22.03
N CYS A 17 22.17 -2.26 20.78
CA CYS A 17 21.16 -1.69 19.89
C CYS A 17 19.79 -2.02 20.47
N SER A 18 19.08 -1.02 20.97
CA SER A 18 17.66 -1.16 21.32
C SER A 18 16.86 -1.34 20.04
N THR A 19 16.65 -2.58 19.61
CA THR A 19 15.63 -2.91 18.62
C THR A 19 14.28 -2.64 19.29
N GLY A 20 13.73 -1.45 19.08
CA GLY A 20 12.36 -1.13 19.48
C GLY A 20 11.41 -2.09 18.79
N ALA A 21 10.92 -3.08 19.54
CA ALA A 21 9.82 -3.93 19.13
C ALA A 21 8.55 -3.07 19.11
N GLY A 22 8.24 -2.49 17.95
CA GLY A 22 6.92 -1.94 17.66
C GLY A 22 5.93 -3.09 17.56
N GLY A 23 5.51 -3.61 18.71
CA GLY A 23 4.56 -4.71 18.83
C GLY A 23 3.14 -4.21 18.66
N GLY A 24 2.64 -4.26 17.43
CA GLY A 24 1.20 -4.28 17.22
C GLY A 24 0.72 -5.73 17.17
N ILE A 25 -0.39 -6.03 17.84
CA ILE A 25 -0.94 -7.39 17.84
C ILE A 25 -1.65 -7.63 16.50
N PRO A 26 -1.22 -8.60 15.68
CA PRO A 26 -1.96 -8.98 14.48
C PRO A 26 -3.22 -9.71 14.90
N VAL A 27 -4.39 -9.11 14.63
CA VAL A 27 -5.68 -9.78 14.81
C VAL A 27 -6.27 -10.14 13.44
N PRO A 28 -6.73 -11.39 13.24
CA PRO A 28 -7.41 -11.78 12.01
C PRO A 28 -8.76 -11.05 11.90
N GLY A 29 -8.95 -10.33 10.80
CA GLY A 29 -10.21 -9.68 10.45
C GLY A 29 -11.24 -10.66 9.87
N PRO A 30 -12.52 -10.27 9.79
CA PRO A 30 -13.60 -11.11 9.29
C PRO A 30 -13.44 -11.53 7.82
N ASP A 31 -12.64 -10.77 7.06
CA ASP A 31 -12.37 -10.99 5.63
C ASP A 31 -10.96 -11.60 5.37
N GLY A 32 -10.22 -11.99 6.42
CA GLY A 32 -8.87 -12.59 6.31
C GLY A 32 -7.70 -11.59 6.29
N ASP A 33 -7.98 -10.29 6.35
CA ASP A 33 -6.96 -9.25 6.47
C ASP A 33 -6.43 -9.17 7.91
N VAL A 34 -5.11 -8.98 8.07
CA VAL A 34 -4.48 -8.76 9.38
C VAL A 34 -4.58 -7.28 9.73
N VAL A 35 -5.32 -6.95 10.79
CA VAL A 35 -5.36 -5.59 11.33
C VAL A 35 -4.37 -5.50 12.48
N VAL A 36 -3.47 -4.51 12.42
CA VAL A 36 -2.54 -4.20 13.50
C VAL A 36 -3.13 -3.06 14.33
N ILE A 37 -3.60 -3.36 15.54
CA ILE A 37 -4.15 -2.36 16.45
C ILE A 37 -3.03 -1.86 17.37
N GLY A 38 -2.60 -0.62 17.16
CA GLY A 38 -1.63 0.10 18.00
C GLY A 38 -0.47 0.70 17.22
N GLY A 39 -0.49 2.03 17.05
CA GLY A 39 0.60 2.81 16.47
C GLY A 39 0.11 4.04 15.70
N GLU A 40 0.01 5.17 16.40
CA GLU A 40 -0.28 6.49 15.83
C GLU A 40 0.85 6.89 14.85
N GLU A 41 0.47 7.39 13.66
CA GLU A 41 1.33 8.01 12.63
C GLU A 41 2.69 7.34 12.30
N GLY A 42 2.64 6.07 11.89
CA GLY A 42 3.75 5.44 11.20
C GLY A 42 3.87 5.88 9.74
N ARG A 43 4.49 7.05 9.47
CA ARG A 43 5.08 7.31 8.14
C ARG A 43 6.06 6.15 7.90
N SER A 44 5.77 5.30 6.91
CA SER A 44 6.62 4.16 6.57
C SER A 44 8.08 4.61 6.49
N ARG A 45 9.03 3.81 6.99
CA ARG A 45 10.48 4.13 6.97
C ARG A 45 11.01 4.46 5.57
N ASP A 46 10.26 4.06 4.54
CA ASP A 46 10.49 4.29 3.10
C ASP A 46 9.78 5.54 2.53
N GLY A 47 9.05 6.30 3.35
CA GLY A 47 8.23 7.45 2.94
C GLY A 47 7.09 7.09 1.98
N GLY A 48 6.76 5.82 1.81
CA GLY A 48 5.70 5.36 0.91
C GLY A 48 4.31 5.51 1.53
N VAL A 49 3.40 6.17 0.80
CA VAL A 49 1.95 6.12 1.05
C VAL A 49 1.45 4.74 0.64
N TYR A 50 0.60 4.09 1.44
CA TYR A 50 -0.03 2.81 1.05
C TYR A 50 -1.19 3.06 0.08
N ALA A 51 -1.46 2.10 -0.82
CA ALA A 51 -2.63 2.18 -1.69
C ALA A 51 -3.89 2.13 -0.82
N ARG A 52 -4.84 3.05 -1.07
CA ARG A 52 -6.15 2.99 -0.41
C ARG A 52 -6.92 1.77 -0.90
N SER A 53 -7.88 1.32 -0.09
CA SER A 53 -8.87 0.33 -0.49
C SER A 53 -10.21 1.00 -0.83
N ALA A 54 -10.95 0.39 -1.75
CA ALA A 54 -12.32 0.79 -2.06
C ALA A 54 -13.27 -0.39 -1.81
N ARG A 55 -14.39 -0.13 -1.13
CA ARG A 55 -15.50 -1.10 -1.06
C ARG A 55 -16.33 -0.99 -2.33
N VAL A 56 -16.12 -1.92 -3.24
CA VAL A 56 -16.88 -2.05 -4.49
C VAL A 56 -17.82 -3.25 -4.34
N PRO A 57 -19.14 -3.08 -4.41
CA PRO A 57 -20.05 -4.20 -4.33
C PRO A 57 -19.83 -5.20 -5.47
N PRO A 58 -20.02 -6.50 -5.22
CA PRO A 58 -20.01 -7.51 -6.29
C PRO A 58 -20.94 -7.11 -7.45
N GLY A 59 -20.54 -7.42 -8.68
CA GLY A 59 -21.28 -7.04 -9.89
C GLY A 59 -21.07 -5.60 -10.37
N HIS A 60 -20.33 -4.76 -9.63
CA HIS A 60 -19.97 -3.41 -10.08
C HIS A 60 -18.59 -3.32 -10.76
N TYR A 61 -17.85 -4.42 -10.79
CA TYR A 61 -16.63 -4.51 -11.57
C TYR A 61 -16.94 -4.57 -13.08
N PRO A 62 -16.06 -4.01 -13.93
CA PRO A 62 -16.18 -4.16 -15.37
C PRO A 62 -16.03 -5.64 -15.77
N PRO A 63 -16.56 -6.05 -16.93
CA PRO A 63 -16.25 -7.35 -17.49
C PRO A 63 -14.73 -7.50 -17.76
N PRO A 64 -14.21 -8.74 -17.85
CA PRO A 64 -12.78 -8.96 -18.10
C PRO A 64 -12.27 -8.21 -19.33
N GLY A 65 -11.12 -7.54 -19.21
CA GLY A 65 -10.52 -6.74 -20.28
C GLY A 65 -11.08 -5.32 -20.43
N GLU A 66 -12.12 -4.96 -19.69
CA GLU A 66 -12.59 -3.59 -19.58
C GLU A 66 -12.12 -2.91 -18.28
N CYS A 67 -12.17 -1.58 -18.30
CA CYS A 67 -11.83 -0.73 -17.19
C CYS A 67 -13.03 0.13 -16.79
N ARG A 68 -13.12 0.50 -15.51
CA ARG A 68 -14.16 1.40 -15.00
C ARG A 68 -13.57 2.38 -13.99
N ILE A 69 -14.07 3.62 -13.97
CA ILE A 69 -13.75 4.57 -12.89
C ILE A 69 -14.75 4.39 -11.76
N TRP A 70 -14.25 4.36 -10.53
CA TRP A 70 -15.05 4.26 -9.32
C TRP A 70 -14.76 5.42 -8.37
N TYR A 71 -15.81 6.12 -7.95
CA TYR A 71 -15.72 7.22 -6.99
C TYR A 71 -16.26 6.77 -5.63
N PRO A 72 -15.45 6.70 -4.56
CA PRO A 72 -15.92 6.21 -3.25
C PRO A 72 -17.12 6.99 -2.66
N GLY A 73 -17.21 8.29 -2.94
CA GLY A 73 -18.29 9.15 -2.46
C GLY A 73 -19.56 9.12 -3.31
N ARG A 74 -19.64 8.25 -4.33
CA ARG A 74 -20.79 8.17 -5.23
C ARG A 74 -21.51 6.84 -5.05
N GLU A 75 -22.83 6.89 -5.01
CA GLU A 75 -23.67 5.70 -4.89
C GLU A 75 -23.42 4.71 -6.05
N PRO A 76 -23.50 3.39 -5.81
CA PRO A 76 -23.13 2.37 -6.81
C PRO A 76 -23.85 2.51 -8.17
N GLY A 77 -25.14 2.87 -8.17
CA GLY A 77 -25.94 3.08 -9.39
C GLY A 77 -25.62 4.35 -10.16
N HIS A 78 -24.90 5.31 -9.55
CA HIS A 78 -24.54 6.59 -10.16
C HIS A 78 -23.11 6.60 -10.74
N GLN A 79 -22.40 5.49 -10.62
CA GLN A 79 -21.02 5.34 -11.08
C GLN A 79 -20.96 5.32 -12.61
N PRO A 80 -19.91 5.88 -13.24
CA PRO A 80 -19.75 5.82 -14.69
C PRO A 80 -19.80 4.39 -15.23
N PRO A 81 -20.26 4.20 -16.48
CA PRO A 81 -20.25 2.89 -17.11
C PRO A 81 -18.80 2.41 -17.34
N PRO A 82 -18.60 1.08 -17.47
CA PRO A 82 -17.31 0.54 -17.87
C PRO A 82 -16.97 0.90 -19.33
N GLY A 83 -15.74 0.60 -19.72
CA GLY A 83 -15.28 0.87 -21.07
C GLY A 83 -13.93 0.28 -21.40
N ARG A 84 -13.58 0.38 -22.70
CA ARG A 84 -12.23 0.05 -23.18
C ARG A 84 -11.15 0.77 -22.37
N CYS A 85 -10.20 0.01 -21.84
CA CYS A 85 -9.11 0.53 -21.00
C CYS A 85 -8.29 1.65 -21.66
N ASP A 86 -8.07 1.59 -22.98
CA ASP A 86 -7.36 2.63 -23.74
C ASP A 86 -7.96 4.04 -23.56
N ARG A 87 -9.28 4.14 -23.32
CA ARG A 87 -9.97 5.42 -23.16
C ARG A 87 -9.61 6.14 -21.87
N PHE A 88 -9.02 5.45 -20.90
CA PHE A 88 -8.68 5.98 -19.58
C PHE A 88 -7.23 6.45 -19.47
N VAL A 89 -6.38 6.16 -20.47
CA VAL A 89 -4.97 6.58 -20.47
C VAL A 89 -4.86 8.11 -20.35
N GLY A 90 -4.27 8.60 -19.27
CA GLY A 90 -4.12 10.04 -18.98
C GLY A 90 -5.41 10.77 -18.63
N ARG A 91 -6.51 10.05 -18.39
CA ARG A 91 -7.84 10.63 -18.15
C ARG A 91 -8.48 10.16 -16.86
N VAL A 92 -7.74 9.46 -16.01
CA VAL A 92 -8.27 9.01 -14.73
C VAL A 92 -8.22 10.16 -13.72
N PRO A 93 -9.34 10.49 -13.06
CA PRO A 93 -9.39 11.53 -12.06
C PRO A 93 -8.65 11.13 -10.78
N PHE A 94 -8.02 12.11 -10.14
CA PHE A 94 -7.52 12.01 -8.77
C PHE A 94 -8.68 11.72 -7.79
N GLY A 95 -8.43 11.01 -6.69
CA GLY A 95 -9.48 10.65 -5.73
C GLY A 95 -10.36 9.47 -6.15
N ALA A 96 -10.15 8.92 -7.34
CA ALA A 96 -10.91 7.79 -7.86
C ALA A 96 -10.11 6.48 -7.78
N PHE A 97 -10.76 5.39 -8.17
CA PHE A 97 -10.15 4.09 -8.40
C PHE A 97 -10.38 3.68 -9.85
N LEU A 98 -9.40 2.99 -10.44
CA LEU A 98 -9.60 2.24 -11.66
C LEU A 98 -9.94 0.80 -11.30
N LEU A 99 -11.11 0.33 -11.70
CA LEU A 99 -11.48 -1.07 -11.56
C LEU A 99 -10.98 -1.84 -12.78
N TYR A 100 -10.30 -2.95 -12.54
CA TYR A 100 -9.81 -3.86 -13.57
C TYR A 100 -9.59 -5.26 -12.98
N ASN A 101 -10.16 -6.29 -13.62
CA ASN A 101 -10.09 -7.70 -13.20
C ASN A 101 -10.30 -7.89 -11.69
N ASP A 102 -11.48 -7.48 -11.20
CA ASP A 102 -11.91 -7.63 -9.80
C ASP A 102 -11.05 -6.88 -8.76
N LYS A 103 -10.15 -6.00 -9.20
CA LYS A 103 -9.32 -5.16 -8.33
C LYS A 103 -9.62 -3.68 -8.52
N ALA A 104 -9.54 -2.93 -7.42
CA ALA A 104 -9.63 -1.48 -7.42
C ALA A 104 -8.23 -0.89 -7.25
N TRP A 105 -7.73 -0.22 -8.28
CA TRP A 105 -6.41 0.39 -8.33
C TRP A 105 -6.52 1.88 -7.97
N ASP A 106 -5.96 2.25 -6.82
CA ASP A 106 -5.92 3.63 -6.33
C ASP A 106 -5.18 4.55 -7.30
N THR A 107 -5.83 5.61 -7.74
CA THR A 107 -5.28 6.55 -8.75
C THR A 107 -4.19 7.45 -8.21
N GLU A 108 -4.06 7.54 -6.89
CA GLU A 108 -3.07 8.37 -6.21
C GLU A 108 -1.81 7.59 -5.82
N TYR A 109 -1.84 6.25 -5.96
CA TYR A 109 -0.74 5.39 -5.57
C TYR A 109 0.28 5.23 -6.71
N ASP A 110 1.57 5.26 -6.37
CA ASP A 110 2.67 5.09 -7.31
C ASP A 110 2.86 3.62 -7.70
N TRP A 111 2.04 3.15 -8.63
CA TRP A 111 2.11 1.80 -9.16
C TRP A 111 3.41 1.49 -9.91
N ARG A 112 4.13 2.50 -10.43
CA ARG A 112 5.47 2.25 -11.02
C ARG A 112 6.46 1.83 -9.95
N ARG A 113 6.42 2.48 -8.78
CA ARG A 113 7.30 2.12 -7.66
C ARG A 113 6.99 0.73 -7.13
N GLU A 114 5.72 0.34 -7.05
CA GLU A 114 5.34 -1.02 -6.65
C GLU A 114 5.82 -2.06 -7.67
N GLU A 115 5.60 -1.84 -8.96
CA GLU A 115 6.11 -2.73 -10.01
C GLU A 115 7.65 -2.85 -9.97
N SER A 116 8.35 -1.74 -9.71
CA SER A 116 9.81 -1.75 -9.59
C SER A 116 10.29 -2.57 -8.38
N ARG A 117 9.52 -2.57 -7.29
CA ARG A 117 9.80 -3.35 -6.08
C ARG A 117 9.41 -4.82 -6.22
N ARG A 118 8.33 -5.09 -6.96
CA ARG A 118 7.72 -6.40 -7.14
C ARG A 118 7.30 -6.57 -8.62
N PRO A 119 8.24 -6.95 -9.50
CA PRO A 119 7.94 -7.14 -10.91
C PRO A 119 6.81 -8.16 -11.14
N GLY A 120 5.89 -7.83 -12.05
CA GLY A 120 4.71 -8.63 -12.38
C GLY A 120 3.53 -8.47 -11.42
N SER A 121 3.63 -7.59 -10.42
CA SER A 121 2.55 -7.35 -9.45
C SER A 121 1.47 -6.42 -9.99
N VAL A 122 1.82 -5.56 -10.95
CA VAL A 122 0.90 -4.59 -11.55
C VAL A 122 0.67 -4.93 -13.03
N PRO A 123 -0.59 -5.10 -13.49
CA PRO A 123 -0.87 -5.31 -14.90
C PRO A 123 -0.37 -4.16 -15.77
N ASP A 124 0.21 -4.48 -16.94
CA ASP A 124 0.71 -3.48 -17.91
C ASP A 124 -0.33 -2.42 -18.27
N ILE A 125 -1.60 -2.81 -18.37
CA ILE A 125 -2.70 -1.89 -18.66
C ILE A 125 -2.89 -0.84 -17.57
N VAL A 126 -2.73 -1.23 -16.31
CA VAL A 126 -2.81 -0.33 -15.15
C VAL A 126 -1.61 0.62 -15.16
N LEU A 127 -0.40 0.11 -15.39
CA LEU A 127 0.80 0.95 -15.53
C LEU A 127 0.64 1.95 -16.67
N ARG A 128 0.15 1.53 -17.83
CA ARG A 128 -0.07 2.41 -18.98
C ARG A 128 -1.07 3.53 -18.67
N ILE A 129 -2.14 3.23 -17.95
CA ILE A 129 -3.15 4.21 -17.54
C ILE A 129 -2.59 5.15 -16.47
N MET A 130 -2.10 4.61 -15.35
CA MET A 130 -1.76 5.37 -14.14
C MET A 130 -0.47 6.14 -14.27
N SER A 131 0.51 5.62 -15.00
CA SER A 131 1.82 6.25 -15.04
C SER A 131 1.93 7.48 -15.96
N SER A 132 0.81 7.84 -16.59
CA SER A 132 0.60 9.14 -17.22
C SER A 132 0.14 10.23 -16.24
N LEU A 133 -0.35 9.86 -15.06
CA LEU A 133 -0.88 10.78 -14.06
C LEU A 133 0.21 11.38 -13.17
N VAL A 134 1.21 10.57 -12.79
CA VAL A 134 2.31 10.96 -11.87
C VAL A 134 3.37 11.85 -12.54
N ARG A 135 3.33 12.03 -13.87
CA ARG A 135 4.30 12.85 -14.63
C ARG A 135 3.91 14.33 -14.78
N ARG A 136 2.94 14.83 -14.01
CA ARG A 136 2.55 16.24 -13.93
C ARG A 136 2.77 16.76 -12.53
#